data_AF-A0A2V7I6W2-F1
#
_entry.id   AF-A0A2V7I6W2-F1
#
_cell.length_a   1.000
_cell.length_b   1.000
_cell.length_c   1.000
_cell.angle_alpha   90.00
_cell.angle_beta   90.00
_cell.angle_gamma   90.00
#
_symmetry.space_group_name_H-M   'P 1'
#
loop_
_entity.id
_entity.type
_entity.pdbx_description
1 polymer ?
#
loop_
_entity_poly.entity_id
_entity_poly.type
_entity_poly.pdbx_seq_one_letter_code
_entity_poly.pdbx_strand_id
1 'polypeptide(L)'
;FSRIRSFAFVDGVDEVTGALDDRSAVLDAPRLLARANVVRADGHSDYGTVFERFWARYGRPGLGPKTTVIITGDGRNNYRAPGVEALRAMKGRARKVYWLNPEPRRQWNTTDSIMATYAPHCDGVFEARNLRQLAAFVHAIL
;
A
#
# COMPACT_ATOMS: atom_id res chain seq x y z
N PHE A 1 -1.08 -2.09 21.66
CA PHE A 1 -0.87 -2.24 20.20
C PHE A 1 0.56 -2.69 19.95
N SER A 2 0.76 -3.82 19.26
CA SER A 2 2.09 -4.27 18.83
C SER A 2 2.52 -3.42 17.63
N ARG A 3 3.50 -2.53 17.82
CA ARG A 3 4.33 -1.83 16.82
C ARG A 3 3.72 -1.60 15.42
N ILE A 4 3.46 -0.33 15.07
CA ILE A 4 3.15 0.08 13.69
C ILE A 4 4.45 0.21 12.90
N ARG A 5 4.44 -0.24 11.64
CA ARG A 5 5.52 0.00 10.66
C ARG A 5 4.92 0.63 9.42
N SER A 6 5.60 1.63 8.88
CA SER A 6 5.13 2.39 7.71
C SER A 6 6.15 2.30 6.60
N PHE A 7 5.67 2.19 5.38
CA PHE A 7 6.48 2.02 4.18
C PHE A 7 6.00 3.01 3.13
N ALA A 8 6.94 3.63 2.42
CA ALA A 8 6.65 4.50 1.28
C ALA A 8 7.04 3.80 -0.01
N PHE A 9 6.28 4.00 -1.09
CA PHE A 9 6.55 3.37 -2.38
C PHE A 9 6.13 4.24 -3.59
N VAL A 10 6.79 4.02 -4.73
CA VAL A 10 6.46 4.49 -6.09
C VAL A 10 6.85 3.35 -7.03
N ASP A 11 8.14 3.21 -7.38
CA ASP A 11 8.70 2.04 -8.09
C ASP A 11 9.71 1.23 -7.25
N GLY A 12 10.10 1.79 -6.10
CA GLY A 12 10.77 1.13 -4.99
C GLY A 12 9.90 1.14 -3.74
N VAL A 13 10.37 0.48 -2.68
CA VAL A 13 9.72 0.48 -1.37
C VAL A 13 10.77 0.47 -0.27
N ASP A 14 10.60 1.35 0.72
CA ASP A 14 11.45 1.37 1.92
C ASP A 14 10.65 1.70 3.17
N GLU A 15 11.19 1.31 4.33
CA GLU A 15 10.59 1.55 5.62
C GLU A 15 10.86 2.99 6.08
N VAL A 16 9.79 3.70 6.42
CA VAL A 16 9.81 5.10 6.87
C VAL A 16 9.30 5.26 8.30
N THR A 17 9.14 4.15 9.04
CA THR A 17 8.62 4.13 10.42
C THR A 17 9.28 5.19 11.30
N GLY A 18 10.62 5.21 11.36
CA GLY A 18 11.35 6.16 12.21
C GLY A 18 11.25 7.62 11.74
N ALA A 19 11.01 7.86 10.45
CA ALA A 19 10.80 9.20 9.93
C ALA A 19 9.41 9.75 10.31
N LEU A 20 8.41 8.89 10.51
CA LEU A 20 7.07 9.30 10.93
C LEU A 20 6.94 9.51 12.46
N ASP A 21 7.86 8.94 13.24
CA ASP A 21 7.94 9.20 14.69
C ASP A 21 8.42 10.64 14.97
N ASP A 22 9.13 11.26 14.02
CA ASP A 22 9.48 12.68 14.06
C ASP A 22 8.32 13.53 13.52
N ARG A 23 7.60 14.18 14.45
CA ARG A 23 6.45 15.05 14.14
C ARG A 23 6.77 16.19 13.16
N SER A 24 8.04 16.55 12.98
CA SER A 24 8.47 17.57 12.02
C SER A 24 8.59 17.07 10.57
N ALA A 25 8.78 15.76 10.37
CA ALA A 25 8.99 15.16 9.05
C ALA A 25 7.68 14.79 8.32
N VAL A 26 6.55 14.70 9.05
CA VAL A 26 5.22 14.42 8.49
C VAL A 26 4.73 15.52 7.53
N LEU A 27 5.29 16.73 7.64
CA LEU A 27 4.87 17.90 6.84
C LEU A 27 5.52 17.99 5.45
N ASP A 28 6.46 17.09 5.10
CA ASP A 28 7.16 17.12 3.80
C ASP A 28 7.23 15.72 3.16
N ALA A 29 6.07 15.23 2.73
CA ALA A 29 5.93 13.96 2.01
C ALA A 29 6.87 13.85 0.77
N PRO A 30 7.07 14.92 -0.04
CA PRO A 30 8.06 14.89 -1.13
C PRO A 30 9.49 14.62 -0.65
N ARG A 31 9.96 15.27 0.43
CA ARG A 31 11.29 14.99 0.99
C ARG A 31 11.40 13.59 1.58
N LEU A 32 10.34 13.08 2.20
CA LEU A 32 10.31 11.72 2.74
C LEU A 32 10.44 10.67 1.62
N LEU A 33 9.73 10.86 0.50
CA LEU A 33 9.84 10.01 -0.69
C LEU A 33 11.23 10.08 -1.34
N ALA A 34 11.82 11.27 -1.43
CA ALA A 34 13.17 11.46 -1.96
C ALA A 34 14.24 10.78 -1.08
N ARG A 35 14.10 10.84 0.24
CA ARG A 35 15.03 10.20 1.20
C ARG A 35 14.90 8.69 1.25
N ALA A 36 13.73 8.15 0.94
CA ALA A 36 13.45 6.72 1.04
C ALA A 36 13.96 5.90 -0.16
N ASN A 37 14.71 6.49 -1.11
CA ASN A 37 15.13 5.82 -2.37
C ASN A 37 13.96 5.17 -3.13
N VAL A 38 12.79 5.80 -3.06
CA VAL A 38 11.52 5.23 -3.57
C VAL A 38 11.25 5.57 -5.05
N VAL A 39 11.98 6.53 -5.61
CA VAL A 39 11.77 7.05 -6.97
C VAL A 39 12.94 6.65 -7.88
N ARG A 40 12.69 5.85 -8.93
CA ARG A 40 13.54 5.73 -10.13
C ARG A 40 12.92 6.50 -11.30
N ALA A 41 13.60 6.43 -12.45
CA ALA A 41 13.70 7.46 -13.49
C ALA A 41 12.41 7.95 -14.17
N ASP A 42 11.26 7.28 -14.04
CA ASP A 42 10.01 7.67 -14.74
C ASP A 42 8.92 8.26 -13.82
N GLY A 43 9.07 8.16 -12.49
CA GLY A 43 8.16 8.77 -11.51
C GLY A 43 6.77 8.12 -11.41
N HIS A 44 6.55 6.96 -12.04
CA HIS A 44 5.27 6.26 -12.06
C HIS A 44 5.28 5.04 -11.13
N SER A 45 4.11 4.73 -10.54
CA SER A 45 3.96 3.57 -9.66
C SER A 45 4.17 2.25 -10.39
N ASP A 46 4.97 1.35 -9.80
CA ASP A 46 5.13 -0.05 -10.22
C ASP A 46 4.74 -0.96 -9.06
N TYR A 47 3.44 -1.23 -8.93
CA TYR A 47 2.92 -2.04 -7.81
C TYR A 47 3.48 -3.46 -7.83
N GLY A 48 3.71 -4.03 -9.02
CA GLY A 48 4.24 -5.38 -9.14
C GLY A 48 5.62 -5.50 -8.50
N THR A 49 6.55 -4.64 -8.93
CA THR A 49 7.90 -4.57 -8.37
C THR A 49 7.86 -4.23 -6.88
N VAL A 50 6.99 -3.30 -6.45
CA VAL A 50 6.84 -2.91 -5.04
C VAL A 50 6.39 -4.08 -4.19
N PHE A 51 5.38 -4.84 -4.61
CA PHE A 51 4.89 -5.99 -3.85
C PHE A 51 5.93 -7.09 -3.73
N GLU A 52 6.62 -7.42 -4.82
CA GLU A 52 7.69 -8.42 -4.81
C GLU A 52 8.83 -8.04 -3.86
N ARG A 53 9.30 -6.79 -3.94
CA ARG A 53 10.36 -6.29 -3.07
C ARG A 53 9.92 -6.20 -1.61
N PHE A 54 8.72 -5.69 -1.36
CA PHE A 54 8.17 -5.62 -0.01
C PHE A 54 8.08 -7.02 0.59
N TRP A 55 7.52 -7.98 -0.16
CA TRP A 55 7.39 -9.36 0.29
C TRP A 55 8.76 -9.99 0.59
N ALA A 56 9.73 -9.86 -0.31
CA ALA A 56 11.06 -10.43 -0.13
C ALA A 56 11.80 -9.84 1.07
N ARG A 57 11.78 -8.51 1.24
CA ARG A 57 12.60 -7.80 2.24
C ARG A 57 11.93 -7.67 3.61
N TYR A 58 10.63 -7.44 3.66
CA TYR A 58 9.91 -7.13 4.91
C TYR A 58 8.76 -8.08 5.19
N GLY A 59 8.01 -8.47 4.16
CA GLY A 59 6.77 -9.23 4.29
C GLY A 59 7.00 -10.65 4.79
N ARG A 60 7.88 -11.40 4.12
CA ARG A 60 8.21 -12.79 4.46
C ARG A 60 8.76 -12.96 5.87
N PRO A 61 9.73 -12.15 6.36
CA PRO A 61 10.21 -12.26 7.74
C PRO A 61 9.29 -11.59 8.77
N GLY A 62 8.50 -10.58 8.39
CA GLY A 62 7.81 -9.71 9.35
C GLY A 62 6.30 -9.92 9.51
N LEU A 63 5.60 -10.42 8.47
CA LEU A 63 4.16 -10.66 8.56
C LEU A 63 3.88 -11.97 9.32
N GLY A 64 2.75 -11.99 10.02
CA GLY A 64 2.23 -13.19 10.68
C GLY A 64 0.75 -13.07 11.03
N PRO A 65 0.18 -14.08 11.71
CA PRO A 65 -1.27 -14.22 11.92
C PRO A 65 -1.90 -13.16 12.82
N LYS A 66 -1.10 -12.27 13.43
CA LYS A 66 -1.58 -11.10 14.20
C LYS A 66 -1.42 -9.78 13.44
N THR A 67 -0.85 -9.80 12.24
CA THR A 67 -0.53 -8.58 11.46
C THR A 67 -1.69 -8.18 10.57
N THR A 68 -2.00 -6.89 10.52
CA THR A 68 -2.90 -6.32 9.51
C THR A 68 -2.08 -5.47 8.55
N VAL A 69 -2.20 -5.72 7.25
CA VAL A 69 -1.59 -4.92 6.19
C VAL A 69 -2.65 -3.97 5.65
N ILE A 70 -2.30 -2.69 5.54
CA ILE A 70 -3.14 -1.66 4.91
C ILE A 70 -2.32 -1.07 3.76
N ILE A 71 -2.81 -1.24 2.53
CA ILE A 71 -2.24 -0.65 1.32
C ILE A 71 -3.02 0.63 1.03
N THR A 72 -2.33 1.72 0.76
CA THR A 72 -2.93 3.00 0.37
C THR A 72 -2.42 3.39 -1.00
N GLY A 73 -3.32 3.51 -1.99
CA GLY A 73 -2.92 3.80 -3.38
C GLY A 73 -4.05 3.61 -4.38
N ASP A 74 -3.91 4.16 -5.58
CA ASP A 74 -4.97 4.22 -6.61
C ASP A 74 -5.08 2.96 -7.48
N GLY A 75 -4.10 2.06 -7.40
CA GLY A 75 -4.05 0.85 -8.22
C GLY A 75 -3.76 1.12 -9.70
N ARG A 76 -3.30 2.34 -10.03
CA ARG A 76 -2.79 2.69 -11.36
C ARG A 76 -1.43 2.04 -11.56
N ASN A 77 -1.43 0.95 -12.31
CA ASN A 77 -0.24 0.11 -12.47
C ASN A 77 0.58 0.46 -13.72
N ASN A 78 0.23 1.53 -14.44
CA ASN A 78 0.99 2.02 -15.61
C ASN A 78 1.28 0.92 -16.64
N TYR A 79 0.30 0.03 -16.88
CA TYR A 79 0.37 -1.12 -17.79
C TYR A 79 1.48 -2.16 -17.49
N ARG A 80 1.96 -2.21 -16.24
CA ARG A 80 3.00 -3.15 -15.80
C ARG A 80 2.41 -4.48 -15.31
N ALA A 81 3.31 -5.42 -15.01
CA ALA A 81 2.93 -6.66 -14.34
C ALA A 81 2.27 -6.36 -12.97
N PRO A 82 1.14 -6.99 -12.62
CA PRO A 82 0.44 -6.67 -11.38
C PRO A 82 1.15 -7.11 -10.10
N GLY A 83 2.00 -8.16 -10.14
CA GLY A 83 2.63 -8.76 -8.95
C GLY A 83 1.67 -9.43 -7.97
N VAL A 84 0.54 -9.98 -8.46
CA VAL A 84 -0.51 -10.58 -7.62
C VAL A 84 -0.02 -11.72 -6.74
N GLU A 85 1.01 -12.46 -7.13
CA GLU A 85 1.54 -13.57 -6.34
C GLU A 85 2.13 -13.10 -5.00
N ALA A 86 2.83 -11.96 -4.99
CA ALA A 86 3.32 -11.37 -3.75
C ALA A 86 2.16 -10.88 -2.86
N LEU A 87 1.14 -10.26 -3.46
CA LEU A 87 -0.06 -9.83 -2.72
C LEU A 87 -0.85 -11.01 -2.15
N ARG A 88 -0.98 -12.09 -2.92
CA ARG A 88 -1.56 -13.36 -2.48
C ARG A 88 -0.77 -13.96 -1.31
N ALA A 89 0.57 -13.94 -1.38
CA ALA A 89 1.42 -14.42 -0.30
C ALA A 89 1.27 -13.57 0.98
N MET A 90 1.17 -12.25 0.86
CA MET A 90 0.85 -11.36 1.98
C MET A 90 -0.50 -11.71 2.60
N LYS A 91 -1.54 -11.92 1.77
CA LYS A 91 -2.89 -12.31 2.20
C LYS A 91 -2.93 -13.66 2.91
N GLY A 92 -2.12 -14.62 2.47
CA GLY A 92 -2.02 -15.94 3.10
C GLY A 92 -1.29 -15.94 4.46
N ARG A 93 -0.50 -14.90 4.75
CA ARG A 93 0.33 -14.83 5.98
C ARG A 93 -0.18 -13.83 7.01
N ALA A 94 -0.72 -12.71 6.58
CA ALA A 94 -1.31 -11.69 7.46
C ALA A 94 -2.69 -12.10 7.96
N ARG A 95 -3.11 -11.56 9.11
CA ARG A 95 -4.48 -11.69 9.62
C ARG A 95 -5.48 -11.08 8.64
N LYS A 96 -5.17 -9.86 8.20
CA LYS A 96 -6.01 -9.04 7.32
C LYS A 96 -5.15 -8.25 6.35
N VAL A 97 -5.65 -8.09 5.13
CA VAL A 97 -5.09 -7.21 4.09
C VAL A 97 -6.20 -6.31 3.57
N TYR A 98 -6.07 -5.01 3.75
CA TYR A 98 -7.04 -4.02 3.27
C TYR A 98 -6.39 -3.07 2.27
N TRP A 99 -7.19 -2.58 1.32
CA TRP A 99 -6.77 -1.56 0.36
C TRP A 99 -7.63 -0.30 0.48
N LEU A 100 -6.99 0.85 0.65
CA LEU A 100 -7.62 2.17 0.65
C LEU A 100 -7.22 2.90 -0.64
N ASN A 101 -8.20 3.12 -1.51
CA ASN A 101 -7.99 3.78 -2.78
C ASN A 101 -8.52 5.24 -2.73
N PRO A 102 -7.68 6.26 -3.00
CA PRO A 102 -8.08 7.66 -2.95
C PRO A 102 -8.89 8.12 -4.17
N GLU A 103 -9.02 7.30 -5.21
CA GLU A 103 -9.86 7.58 -6.36
C GLU A 103 -11.31 7.13 -6.11
N PRO A 104 -12.31 7.85 -6.64
CA PRO A 104 -13.69 7.39 -6.59
C PRO A 104 -13.87 6.04 -7.30
N ARG A 105 -14.71 5.15 -6.76
CA ARG A 105 -14.94 3.79 -7.29
C ARG A 105 -15.23 3.72 -8.78
N ARG A 106 -15.89 4.75 -9.34
CA ARG A 106 -16.18 4.84 -10.78
C ARG A 106 -14.93 4.96 -11.67
N GLN A 107 -13.78 5.32 -11.10
CA GLN A 107 -12.49 5.41 -11.80
C GLN A 107 -11.67 4.12 -11.67
N TRP A 108 -12.03 3.24 -10.75
CA TRP A 108 -11.36 1.95 -10.62
C TRP A 108 -11.61 1.12 -11.88
N ASN A 109 -10.57 0.45 -12.37
CA ASN A 109 -10.63 -0.32 -13.62
C ASN A 109 -10.84 0.53 -14.88
N THR A 110 -10.61 1.84 -14.79
CA THR A 110 -10.51 2.71 -15.97
C THR A 110 -9.05 2.94 -16.30
N THR A 111 -8.73 3.06 -17.60
CA THR A 111 -7.36 3.29 -18.09
C THR A 111 -6.36 2.24 -17.57
N ASP A 112 -5.43 2.62 -16.71
CA ASP A 112 -4.38 1.77 -16.16
C ASP A 112 -4.62 1.35 -14.70
N SER A 113 -5.74 1.76 -14.11
CA SER A 113 -6.19 1.23 -12.81
C SER A 113 -6.63 -0.22 -12.98
N ILE A 114 -6.11 -1.12 -12.14
CA ILE A 114 -6.41 -2.57 -12.20
C ILE A 114 -6.93 -3.12 -10.86
N MET A 115 -7.73 -2.33 -10.14
CA MET A 115 -8.25 -2.72 -8.82
C MET A 115 -8.98 -4.06 -8.79
N ALA A 116 -9.66 -4.46 -9.87
CA ALA A 116 -10.32 -5.75 -9.99
C ALA A 116 -9.33 -6.92 -9.96
N THR A 117 -8.09 -6.70 -10.38
CA THR A 117 -6.99 -7.67 -10.26
C THR A 117 -6.48 -7.78 -8.83
N TYR A 118 -6.46 -6.68 -8.07
CA TYR A 118 -5.96 -6.68 -6.68
C TYR A 118 -7.01 -7.09 -5.63
N ALA A 119 -8.27 -6.75 -5.85
CA ALA A 119 -9.33 -6.95 -4.87
C ALA A 119 -9.50 -8.41 -4.38
N PRO A 120 -9.39 -9.45 -5.23
CA PRO A 120 -9.47 -10.85 -4.79
C PRO A 120 -8.39 -11.27 -3.79
N HIS A 121 -7.30 -10.51 -3.70
CA HIS A 121 -6.18 -10.76 -2.80
C HIS A 121 -6.22 -9.89 -1.54
N CYS A 122 -7.34 -9.23 -1.27
CA CYS A 122 -7.59 -8.42 -0.08
C CYS A 122 -8.82 -8.94 0.68
N ASP A 123 -8.88 -8.70 1.99
CA ASP A 123 -10.11 -8.88 2.80
C ASP A 123 -11.16 -7.81 2.51
N GLY A 124 -10.74 -6.66 1.99
CA GLY A 124 -11.63 -5.57 1.62
C GLY A 124 -10.90 -4.44 0.90
N VAL A 125 -11.60 -3.81 -0.04
CA VAL A 125 -11.13 -2.64 -0.79
C VAL A 125 -12.12 -1.49 -0.62
N PHE A 126 -11.60 -0.33 -0.24
CA PHE A 126 -12.41 0.82 0.18
C PHE A 126 -11.98 2.07 -0.59
N GLU A 127 -12.97 2.85 -1.05
CA GLU A 127 -12.72 4.24 -1.45
C GLU A 127 -12.50 5.07 -0.19
N ALA A 128 -11.39 5.79 -0.13
CA ALA A 128 -10.97 6.56 1.04
C ALA A 128 -10.34 7.89 0.60
N ARG A 129 -11.17 8.78 0.04
CA ARG A 129 -10.75 10.07 -0.53
C ARG A 129 -11.08 11.27 0.35
N ASN A 130 -11.69 11.03 1.52
CA ASN A 130 -11.97 12.04 2.53
C ASN A 130 -12.07 11.40 3.92
N LEU A 131 -12.08 12.25 4.95
CA LEU A 131 -12.14 11.82 6.36
C LEU A 131 -13.39 11.01 6.70
N ARG A 132 -14.53 11.30 6.07
CA ARG A 132 -15.77 10.55 6.30
C ARG A 132 -15.62 9.09 5.86
N GLN A 133 -15.05 8.88 4.68
CA GLN A 133 -14.82 7.53 4.15
C GLN A 133 -13.72 6.79 4.93
N LEU A 134 -12.67 7.49 5.35
CA LEU A 134 -11.64 6.92 6.22
C LEU A 134 -12.25 6.47 7.55
N ALA A 135 -13.10 7.30 8.17
CA ALA A 135 -13.81 6.93 9.39
C ALA A 135 -14.72 5.71 9.17
N ALA A 136 -15.46 5.67 8.06
CA ALA A 136 -16.31 4.54 7.70
C ALA A 136 -15.49 3.24 7.53
N PHE A 137 -14.30 3.31 6.93
CA PHE A 137 -13.38 2.17 6.86
C PHE A 137 -12.95 1.70 8.25
N VAL A 138 -12.50 2.62 9.12
CA VAL A 138 -12.09 2.28 10.49
C VAL A 138 -13.22 1.55 11.21
N HIS A 139 -14.46 2.07 11.14
CA HIS A 139 -15.62 1.40 11.72
C HIS A 139 -15.92 0.02 11.12
N ALA A 140 -15.61 -0.21 9.84
CA ALA A 140 -15.88 -1.49 9.17
C ALA A 140 -14.87 -2.59 9.51
N ILE A 141 -13.70 -2.26 10.08
CA ILE A 141 -12.63 -3.22 10.37
C ILE A 141 -12.32 -3.41 11.86
N LEU A 142 -12.96 -2.64 12.73
CA LEU A 142 -12.98 -2.84 14.18
C LEU A 142 -13.84 -4.07 14.53
#